data_AF-A0A455U9N8-F1
#
_entry.id   AF-A0A455U9N8-F1
#
_cell.length_a   1.000
_cell.length_b   1.000
_cell.length_c   1.000
_cell.angle_alpha   90.00
_cell.angle_beta   90.00
_cell.angle_gamma   90.00
#
_symmetry.space_group_name_H-M   'P 1'
#
loop_
_entity.id
_entity.type
_entity.pdbx_description
1 polymer ?
#
loop_
_entity_poly.entity_id
_entity_poly.type
_entity_poly.pdbx_seq_one_letter_code
_entity_poly.pdbx_strand_id
1 'polypeptide(L)'
;MAFWKPSTGNPPFAECVDRIHVLKPIQFESLRRNEVGGKLSAASVTKAMKTGRVDDVAYFVDQNRQQRAATILRNVAYVIEAHFEFTPRADDSDTPGKHLDIFNRRARQGQCFHTPCMGTREFPANFELIEPEQPLPLF
;
A
#
# COMPACT_ATOMS: atom_id res chain seq x y z
N MET A 1 -6.90 0.20 -11.51
CA MET A 1 -5.67 0.01 -10.73
C MET A 1 -5.80 -1.14 -9.72
N ALA A 2 -5.87 -2.40 -10.14
CA ALA A 2 -5.98 -3.51 -9.19
C ALA A 2 -4.63 -3.74 -8.50
N PHE A 3 -4.57 -3.46 -7.19
CA PHE A 3 -3.46 -3.84 -6.33
C PHE A 3 -3.95 -4.95 -5.41
N TRP A 4 -3.39 -6.15 -5.58
CA TRP A 4 -3.59 -7.29 -4.70
C TRP A 4 -2.48 -7.32 -3.66
N LYS A 5 -2.84 -7.73 -2.44
CA LYS A 5 -1.90 -7.94 -1.32
C LYS A 5 -1.48 -9.40 -1.32
N PRO A 6 -0.18 -9.74 -1.21
CA PRO A 6 0.21 -11.11 -0.90
C PRO A 6 -0.50 -11.55 0.38
N SER A 7 -1.00 -12.78 0.39
CA SER A 7 -1.53 -13.41 1.60
C SER A 7 -0.54 -13.14 2.73
N THR A 8 -1.02 -12.74 3.91
CA THR A 8 -0.19 -12.63 5.11
C THR A 8 0.55 -13.96 5.29
N GLY A 9 1.84 -13.97 4.96
CA GLY A 9 2.63 -15.16 4.65
C GLY A 9 3.62 -14.88 3.53
N ASN A 10 4.50 -15.84 3.23
CA ASN A 10 5.38 -15.76 2.07
C ASN A 10 4.68 -16.55 0.93
N PRO A 11 4.07 -15.87 -0.05
CA PRO A 11 3.21 -16.50 -1.06
C PRO A 11 3.97 -17.45 -1.99
N PRO A 12 3.28 -18.43 -2.61
CA PRO A 12 3.88 -19.31 -3.62
C PRO A 12 4.17 -18.58 -4.94
N PHE A 13 3.76 -17.32 -5.09
CA PHE A 13 4.02 -16.49 -6.26
C PHE A 13 4.45 -15.08 -5.87
N ALA A 14 5.19 -14.40 -6.75
CA ALA A 14 5.59 -13.00 -6.62
C ALA A 14 5.00 -12.18 -7.79
N GLU A 15 4.51 -10.98 -7.51
CA GLU A 15 4.06 -10.06 -8.55
C GLU A 15 5.25 -9.35 -9.22
N CYS A 16 5.29 -9.43 -10.54
CA CYS A 16 6.28 -8.75 -11.38
C CYS A 16 5.55 -7.69 -12.20
N VAL A 17 5.86 -6.42 -11.95
CA VAL A 17 5.30 -5.30 -12.74
C VAL A 17 6.09 -5.15 -14.01
N ASP A 18 5.41 -5.29 -15.14
CA ASP A 18 6.02 -5.19 -16.47
C ASP A 18 5.98 -3.75 -17.01
N ARG A 19 4.85 -3.07 -16.79
CA ARG A 19 4.64 -1.72 -17.32
C ARG A 19 3.64 -0.93 -16.49
N ILE A 20 3.86 0.37 -16.42
CA ILE A 20 2.91 1.33 -15.86
C ILE A 20 2.59 2.37 -16.93
N HIS A 21 1.32 2.44 -17.33
CA HIS A 21 0.81 3.49 -18.21
C HIS A 21 0.29 4.65 -17.39
N VAL A 22 0.75 5.85 -17.72
CA VAL A 22 0.25 7.10 -17.12
C VAL A 22 -0.88 7.63 -17.99
N LEU A 23 -2.10 7.65 -17.45
CA LEU A 23 -3.29 8.00 -18.25
C LEU A 23 -3.69 9.46 -18.15
N LYS A 24 -3.28 10.14 -17.08
CA LYS A 24 -3.60 11.55 -16.83
C LYS A 24 -2.33 12.40 -16.75
N PRO A 25 -2.39 13.69 -17.13
CA PRO A 25 -1.27 14.60 -16.96
C PRO A 25 -0.77 14.65 -15.51
N ILE A 26 0.54 14.75 -15.34
CA ILE A 26 1.17 14.84 -14.03
C ILE A 26 0.89 16.24 -13.46
N GLN A 27 0.19 16.29 -12.33
CA GLN A 27 -0.12 17.51 -11.60
C GLN A 27 0.29 17.36 -10.14
N PHE A 28 0.86 18.43 -9.57
CA PHE A 28 1.31 18.43 -8.19
C PHE A 28 0.45 19.36 -7.32
N GLU A 29 0.28 18.99 -6.05
CA GLU A 29 -0.37 19.80 -5.03
C GLU A 29 0.45 19.74 -3.74
N SER A 30 0.49 20.85 -2.99
CA SER A 30 1.19 20.90 -1.70
C SER A 30 0.20 20.68 -0.56
N LEU A 31 0.41 19.63 0.23
CA LEU A 31 -0.38 19.32 1.41
C LEU A 31 0.46 19.51 2.68
N ARG A 32 -0.11 20.12 3.72
CA ARG A 32 0.50 20.20 5.06
C ARG A 32 -0.32 19.41 6.06
N ARG A 33 0.35 18.60 6.88
CA ARG A 33 -0.26 17.76 7.90
C ARG A 33 0.42 17.98 9.24
N ASN A 34 -0.37 17.92 10.30
CA ASN A 34 0.15 17.81 11.65
C ASN A 34 0.44 16.33 11.91
N GLU A 35 1.71 15.97 11.99
CA GLU A 35 2.17 14.61 12.31
C GLU A 35 2.86 14.58 13.66
N VAL A 36 3.02 13.37 14.20
CA VAL A 36 3.79 13.15 15.42
C VAL A 36 5.29 13.33 15.11
N GLY A 37 5.98 14.16 15.90
CA GLY A 37 7.36 14.56 15.63
C GLY A 37 8.44 13.55 16.00
N GLY A 38 8.10 12.51 16.77
CA GLY A 38 9.03 11.47 17.17
C GLY A 38 8.37 10.27 17.84
N LYS A 39 9.21 9.35 18.32
CA LYS A 39 8.80 8.23 19.17
C LYS A 39 9.59 8.30 20.46
N LEU A 40 9.03 7.83 21.56
CA LEU A 40 9.79 7.68 22.80
C LEU A 40 10.96 6.72 22.58
N SER A 41 12.11 7.04 23.19
CA SER A 41 13.28 6.16 23.11
C SER A 41 13.08 4.92 23.98
N ALA A 42 13.53 3.76 23.49
CA ALA A 42 13.48 2.52 24.27
C ALA A 42 14.26 2.61 25.59
N ALA A 43 15.34 3.40 25.62
CA ALA A 43 16.13 3.65 26.82
C ALA A 43 15.34 4.40 27.89
N SER A 44 14.58 5.42 27.50
CA SER A 44 13.69 6.17 28.40
C SER A 44 12.65 5.26 29.02
N VAL A 45 12.01 4.40 28.22
CA VAL A 45 11.02 3.42 28.68
C VAL A 45 11.67 2.43 29.66
N THR A 46 12.84 1.89 29.31
CA THR A 46 13.55 0.91 30.16
C THR A 46 13.94 1.51 31.52
N LYS A 47 14.40 2.76 31.52
CA LYS A 47 14.77 3.47 32.76
C LYS A 47 13.55 3.68 33.65
N ALA A 48 12.42 4.11 33.09
CA ALA A 48 11.18 4.31 33.83
C ALA A 48 10.68 3.01 34.45
N MET A 49 10.73 1.89 33.71
CA MET A 49 10.38 0.56 34.25
C MET A 49 11.27 0.17 35.43
N LYS A 50 12.59 0.37 35.32
CA LYS A 50 13.56 0.06 36.39
C LYS A 50 13.38 0.92 37.64
N THR A 51 12.95 2.16 37.48
CA THR A 51 12.82 3.14 38.57
C THR A 51 11.41 3.23 39.14
N GLY A 52 10.43 2.51 38.55
CA GLY A 52 9.03 2.55 38.95
C GLY A 52 8.32 3.88 38.63
N ARG A 53 8.94 4.78 37.86
CA ARG A 53 8.43 6.11 37.51
C ARG A 53 7.94 6.14 36.07
N VAL A 54 6.70 5.69 35.85
CA VAL A 54 6.08 5.62 34.50
C VAL A 54 5.55 6.97 34.01
N ASP A 55 5.39 7.94 34.90
CA ASP A 55 4.93 9.31 34.60
C ASP A 55 5.83 10.02 33.58
N ASP A 56 7.12 9.66 33.57
CA ASP A 56 8.13 10.20 32.65
C ASP A 56 8.05 9.56 31.24
N VAL A 57 7.13 8.61 31.02
CA VAL A 57 6.88 7.89 29.76
C VAL A 57 5.53 8.31 29.15
N ALA A 58 5.13 9.55 29.37
CA ALA A 58 4.00 10.13 28.64
C ALA A 58 4.49 10.79 27.35
N TYR A 59 3.87 10.44 26.22
CA TYR A 59 4.12 11.10 24.94
C TYR A 59 2.90 11.94 24.57
N PHE A 60 2.97 13.24 24.85
CA PHE A 60 1.89 14.16 24.53
C PHE A 60 2.07 14.71 23.11
N VAL A 61 1.05 14.50 22.28
CA VAL A 61 1.10 14.86 20.85
C VAL A 61 1.16 16.37 20.66
N ASP A 62 0.57 17.16 21.55
CA ASP A 62 0.66 18.63 21.56
C ASP A 62 2.10 19.17 21.76
N GLN A 63 2.92 18.51 22.58
CA GLN A 63 4.31 18.90 22.86
C GLN A 63 5.29 18.46 21.77
N ASN A 64 4.91 17.48 20.95
CA ASN A 64 5.78 16.92 19.91
C ASN A 64 5.00 16.67 18.61
N ARG A 65 4.37 17.75 18.13
CA ARG A 65 3.74 17.88 16.81
C ARG A 65 4.73 18.48 15.82
N GLN A 66 4.76 17.94 14.61
CA GLN A 66 5.50 18.49 13.49
C GLN A 66 4.54 18.77 12.34
N GLN A 67 4.66 19.94 11.72
CA GLN A 67 4.00 20.20 10.44
C GLN A 67 4.86 19.65 9.32
N ARG A 68 4.40 18.58 8.67
CA ARG A 68 5.04 18.03 7.48
C ARG A 68 4.35 18.55 6.23
N ALA A 69 5.13 19.17 5.36
CA ALA A 69 4.71 19.49 4.01
C ALA A 69 5.06 18.32 3.08
N ALA A 70 4.15 17.95 2.20
CA ALA A 70 4.37 16.98 1.15
C ALA A 70 3.89 17.57 -0.19
N THR A 71 4.70 17.42 -1.22
CA THR A 71 4.28 17.64 -2.61
C THR A 71 3.74 16.32 -3.14
N ILE A 72 2.44 16.26 -3.40
CA ILE A 72 1.72 15.05 -3.80
C ILE A 72 1.23 15.15 -5.24
N LEU A 73 0.95 14.00 -5.86
CA LEU A 73 0.29 13.96 -7.16
C LEU A 73 -1.22 14.14 -7.01
N ARG A 74 -1.83 14.88 -7.94
CA ARG A 74 -3.27 15.16 -7.97
C ARG A 74 -3.93 14.52 -9.19
N ASN A 75 -5.12 13.94 -8.98
CA ASN A 75 -5.96 13.40 -10.05
C ASN A 75 -5.23 12.42 -10.97
N VAL A 76 -4.58 11.42 -10.39
CA VAL A 76 -3.81 10.41 -11.14
C VAL A 76 -4.70 9.27 -11.63
N ALA A 77 -4.29 8.63 -12.72
CA ALA A 77 -4.86 7.37 -13.19
C ALA A 77 -3.76 6.56 -13.90
N TYR A 78 -3.70 5.26 -13.60
CA TYR A 78 -2.69 4.35 -14.13
C TYR A 78 -3.30 3.02 -14.58
N VAL A 79 -2.73 2.43 -15.64
CA VAL A 79 -2.84 0.99 -15.91
C VAL A 79 -1.53 0.32 -15.51
N ILE A 80 -1.63 -0.79 -14.79
CA ILE A 80 -0.48 -1.60 -14.37
C ILE A 80 -0.59 -2.92 -15.12
N GLU A 81 0.39 -3.22 -15.96
CA GLU A 81 0.61 -4.54 -16.52
C GLU A 81 1.53 -5.30 -15.57
N ALA A 82 1.11 -6.50 -15.18
CA ALA A 82 1.89 -7.35 -14.29
C ALA A 82 1.59 -8.83 -14.55
N HIS A 83 2.54 -9.67 -14.21
CA HIS A 83 2.39 -11.11 -14.16
C HIS A 83 2.80 -11.65 -12.79
N PHE A 84 2.59 -12.96 -12.60
CA PHE A 84 3.03 -13.66 -11.42
C PHE A 84 4.11 -14.67 -11.80
N GLU A 85 5.18 -14.75 -11.01
CA GLU A 85 6.16 -15.82 -11.09
C GLU A 85 6.04 -16.71 -9.85
N PHE A 86 6.18 -18.03 -10.02
CA PHE A 86 6.21 -18.91 -8.86
C PHE A 86 7.51 -18.73 -8.07
N THR A 87 7.38 -18.77 -6.75
CA THR A 87 8.51 -18.83 -5.83
C THR A 87 8.84 -20.30 -5.55
N PRO A 88 10.03 -20.59 -4.98
CA PRO A 88 10.38 -21.96 -4.56
C PRO A 88 9.46 -22.59 -3.50
N ARG A 89 8.41 -21.89 -3.06
CA ARG A 89 7.40 -22.37 -2.11
C ARG A 89 6.13 -22.90 -2.78
N ALA A 90 6.00 -22.72 -4.09
CA ALA A 90 4.90 -23.31 -4.84
C ALA A 90 4.93 -24.83 -4.70
N ASP A 91 3.78 -25.43 -4.43
CA ASP A 91 3.61 -26.87 -4.39
C ASP A 91 2.94 -27.39 -5.68
N ASP A 92 2.82 -28.70 -5.81
CA ASP A 92 2.22 -29.34 -7.00
C ASP A 92 0.72 -28.98 -7.21
N SER A 93 0.07 -28.37 -6.20
CA SER A 93 -1.32 -27.90 -6.28
C SER A 93 -1.44 -26.43 -6.70
N ASP A 94 -0.31 -25.72 -6.80
CA ASP A 94 -0.24 -24.34 -7.25
C ASP A 94 -0.14 -24.29 -8.78
N THR A 95 -1.22 -23.84 -9.41
CA THR A 95 -1.29 -23.66 -10.85
C THR A 95 -1.46 -22.17 -11.17
N PRO A 96 -0.87 -21.67 -12.28
CA PRO A 96 -1.03 -20.27 -12.66
C PRO A 96 -2.51 -19.89 -12.83
N GLY A 97 -3.32 -20.79 -13.41
CA GLY A 97 -4.75 -20.60 -13.62
C GLY A 97 -5.51 -20.35 -12.31
N LYS A 98 -5.29 -21.16 -11.27
CA LYS A 98 -5.95 -21.02 -9.96
C LYS A 98 -5.74 -19.63 -9.36
N HIS A 99 -4.49 -19.15 -9.36
CA HIS A 99 -4.15 -17.86 -8.75
C HIS A 99 -4.64 -16.68 -9.60
N LEU A 100 -4.52 -16.78 -10.93
CA LEU A 100 -5.03 -15.78 -11.85
C LEU A 100 -6.56 -15.65 -11.77
N ASP A 101 -7.29 -16.77 -11.67
CA ASP A 101 -8.75 -16.77 -11.53
C ASP A 101 -9.20 -16.12 -10.23
N ILE A 102 -8.51 -16.42 -9.12
CA ILE A 102 -8.79 -15.78 -7.82
C ILE A 102 -8.55 -14.27 -7.91
N PHE A 103 -7.44 -13.84 -8.50
CA PHE A 103 -7.15 -12.43 -8.71
C PHE A 103 -8.23 -11.75 -9.54
N ASN A 104 -8.52 -12.28 -10.74
CA ASN A 104 -9.48 -11.72 -11.67
C ASN A 104 -10.88 -11.61 -11.05
N ARG A 105 -11.34 -12.66 -10.36
CA ARG A 105 -12.63 -12.64 -9.67
C ARG A 105 -12.70 -11.54 -8.62
N ARG A 106 -11.67 -11.41 -7.78
CA ARG A 106 -11.66 -10.35 -6.75
C ARG A 106 -11.55 -8.96 -7.36
N ALA A 107 -10.72 -8.80 -8.39
CA ALA A 107 -10.54 -7.54 -9.10
C ALA A 107 -11.86 -7.05 -9.73
N ARG A 108 -12.58 -7.94 -10.43
CA ARG A 108 -13.92 -7.66 -10.99
C ARG A 108 -14.95 -7.27 -9.93
N GLN A 109 -14.89 -7.92 -8.77
CA GLN A 109 -15.83 -7.69 -7.67
C GLN A 109 -15.42 -6.51 -6.75
N GLY A 110 -14.31 -5.82 -7.04
CA GLY A 110 -13.76 -4.78 -6.16
C GLY A 110 -13.32 -5.31 -4.78
N GLN A 111 -13.11 -6.63 -4.65
CA GLN A 111 -12.73 -7.25 -3.39
C GLN A 111 -11.22 -7.14 -3.16
N CYS A 112 -10.83 -6.70 -1.97
CA CYS A 112 -9.44 -6.61 -1.56
C CYS A 112 -9.30 -6.98 -0.08
N PHE A 113 -8.13 -7.48 0.32
CA PHE A 113 -7.86 -7.76 1.74
C PHE A 113 -7.67 -6.46 2.53
N HIS A 114 -6.98 -5.50 1.92
CA HIS A 114 -6.89 -4.12 2.39
C HIS A 114 -7.22 -3.22 1.22
N THR A 115 -7.89 -2.10 1.51
CA THR A 115 -8.07 -1.04 0.52
C THR A 115 -6.69 -0.63 -0.01
N PRO A 116 -6.47 -0.72 -1.33
CA PRO A 116 -5.20 -0.31 -1.89
C PRO A 116 -5.02 1.20 -1.72
N CYS A 117 -3.79 1.68 -1.84
CA CYS A 117 -3.50 3.09 -1.67
C CYS A 117 -2.45 3.59 -2.65
N MET A 118 -2.51 4.88 -2.97
CA MET A 118 -1.54 5.59 -3.79
C MET A 118 -0.40 6.07 -2.90
N GLY A 119 0.55 5.18 -2.61
CA GLY A 119 1.75 5.46 -1.81
C GLY A 119 1.53 5.42 -0.30
N THR A 120 0.54 6.12 0.25
CA THR A 120 0.22 6.10 1.69
C THR A 120 -1.27 5.85 1.95
N ARG A 121 -1.62 5.33 3.14
CA ARG A 121 -3.01 4.97 3.51
C ARG A 121 -4.00 6.14 3.50
N GLU A 122 -3.51 7.37 3.48
CA GLU A 122 -4.33 8.59 3.38
C GLU A 122 -4.95 8.76 1.99
N PHE A 123 -4.40 8.11 0.98
CA PHE A 123 -4.86 8.20 -0.41
C PHE A 123 -5.38 6.83 -0.88
N PRO A 124 -6.63 6.45 -0.54
CA PRO A 124 -7.20 5.19 -0.99
C PRO A 124 -7.28 5.16 -2.53
N ALA A 125 -7.05 3.98 -3.07
CA ALA A 125 -7.03 3.72 -4.49
C ALA A 125 -8.32 3.04 -4.94
N ASN A 126 -8.96 3.62 -5.96
CA ASN A 126 -10.03 2.95 -6.68
C ASN A 126 -9.45 2.06 -7.78
N PHE A 127 -10.12 0.94 -8.04
CA PHE A 127 -9.63 -0.02 -9.00
C PHE A 127 -10.70 -0.79 -9.74
N GLU A 128 -10.29 -1.28 -10.90
CA GLU A 128 -11.05 -2.08 -11.84
C GLU A 128 -10.04 -2.95 -12.60
N LEU A 129 -10.49 -4.13 -13.02
CA LEU A 129 -9.77 -5.03 -13.92
C LEU A 129 -10.01 -4.60 -15.37
N ILE A 130 -8.94 -4.47 -16.14
CA ILE A 130 -9.04 -4.31 -17.60
C ILE A 130 -8.85 -5.70 -18.20
N GLU A 131 -9.85 -6.19 -18.92
CA GLU A 131 -9.77 -7.49 -19.59
C GLU A 131 -8.82 -7.41 -20.81
N PRO A 132 -8.19 -8.53 -21.22
CA PRO A 132 -7.19 -8.53 -22.30
C PRO A 132 -7.66 -7.90 -23.62
N GLU A 133 -8.95 -8.00 -23.93
CA GLU A 133 -9.55 -7.49 -25.16
C GLU A 133 -10.04 -6.04 -25.02
N GLN A 134 -10.01 -5.47 -23.82
CA GLN A 134 -10.43 -4.10 -23.58
C GLN A 134 -9.31 -3.12 -23.94
N PRO A 135 -9.63 -2.00 -24.62
CA PRO A 135 -8.65 -0.95 -24.84
C PRO A 135 -8.26 -0.29 -23.52
N LEU A 136 -7.09 0.36 -23.51
CA LEU A 136 -6.71 1.21 -22.38
C LEU A 136 -7.76 2.31 -22.20
N PRO A 137 -8.15 2.64 -20.94
CA PRO A 137 -9.10 3.70 -20.68
C PRO A 137 -8.58 5.05 -21.18
N LEU A 138 -9.49 5.84 -21.78
CA LEU A 138 -9.22 7.20 -22.20
C LEU A 138 -9.64 8.16 -21.07
N PHE A 139 -8.76 9.08 -20.68
CA PHE A 139 -8.97 10.05 -19.61
C PHE A 139 -8.60 11.47 -20.02
#